data_AF-A0A2T0JWE2-F1
#
_entry.id   AF-A0A2T0JWE2-F1
#
_cell.length_a   1.000
_cell.length_b   1.000
_cell.length_c   1.000
_cell.angle_alpha   90.00
_cell.angle_beta   90.00
_cell.angle_gamma   90.00
#
_symmetry.space_group_name_H-M   'P 1'
#
loop_
_entity.id
_entity.type
_entity.pdbx_description
1 polymer ?
#
loop_
_entity_poly.entity_id
_entity_poly.type
_entity_poly.pdbx_seq_one_letter_code
_entity_poly.pdbx_strand_id
1 'polypeptide(L)'
;MAEQRFENFTFHGGQQVFGDHNTVSQTNHYGDERDAIVGQLETIRRTAPDPAAVESDVAAIEQALAHPTEENRGRIQQAIDGLTSKLGTVQTAAEAFAAVGVIAGIVAANWPF
;
A
#
# COMPACT_ATOMS: atom_id res chain seq x y z
N MET A 1 16.65 47.81 10.82
CA MET A 1 17.53 46.67 10.51
C MET A 1 18.02 46.09 11.82
N ALA A 2 17.84 44.77 12.01
CA ALA A 2 18.58 43.83 12.87
C ALA A 2 17.59 42.78 13.40
N GLU A 3 17.56 41.68 12.68
CA GLU A 3 16.82 40.44 12.91
C GLU A 3 17.43 39.68 14.10
N GLN A 4 16.56 39.14 14.96
CA GLN A 4 16.93 38.40 16.16
C GLN A 4 17.50 37.03 15.78
N ARG A 5 18.72 36.77 16.23
CA ARG A 5 19.39 35.46 16.17
C ARG A 5 18.74 34.54 17.20
N PHE A 6 18.20 33.41 16.76
CA PHE A 6 17.96 32.27 17.64
C PHE A 6 18.97 31.16 17.36
N GLU A 7 19.37 30.56 18.46
CA GLU A 7 20.55 29.76 18.65
C GLU A 7 20.46 28.38 18.00
N ASN A 8 21.64 27.93 17.61
CA ASN A 8 22.01 26.72 16.89
C ASN A 8 21.49 25.43 17.58
N PHE A 9 20.34 24.91 17.14
CA PHE A 9 19.94 23.52 17.41
C PHE A 9 20.34 22.62 16.25
N THR A 10 21.33 21.78 16.49
CA THR A 10 21.83 20.76 15.57
C THR A 10 20.78 19.66 15.38
N PHE A 11 20.09 19.65 14.23
CA PHE A 11 19.28 18.51 13.78
C PHE A 11 20.07 17.73 12.72
N HIS A 12 20.63 16.59 13.14
CA HIS A 12 21.21 15.61 12.22
C HIS A 12 20.08 14.91 11.45
N GLY A 13 20.15 14.96 10.12
CA GLY A 13 19.52 13.99 9.22
C GLY A 13 18.13 14.33 8.68
N GLY A 14 17.59 15.53 8.89
CA GLY A 14 16.35 15.98 8.26
C GLY A 14 16.59 17.26 7.47
N GLN A 15 16.72 17.15 6.14
CA GLN A 15 16.81 18.34 5.29
C GLN A 15 15.42 18.98 5.16
N GLN A 16 15.10 19.81 6.15
CA GLN A 16 13.95 20.70 6.19
C GLN A 16 14.31 21.98 5.42
N VAL A 17 13.56 22.30 4.36
CA VAL A 17 13.65 23.61 3.68
C VAL A 17 12.30 24.30 3.84
N PHE A 18 12.31 25.47 4.48
CA PHE A 18 11.21 26.42 4.51
C PHE A 18 11.55 27.56 3.53
N GLY A 19 10.63 27.83 2.60
CA GLY A 19 10.68 28.98 1.68
C GLY A 19 10.62 28.57 0.21
N ASP A 20 9.40 28.60 -0.34
CA ASP A 20 9.06 28.54 -1.77
C ASP A 20 9.62 27.34 -2.58
N HIS A 21 8.78 26.33 -2.79
CA HIS A 21 9.08 25.12 -3.57
C HIS A 21 10.34 24.35 -3.15
N ASN A 22 10.33 23.82 -1.93
CA ASN A 22 11.00 22.54 -1.72
C ASN A 22 9.99 21.41 -1.86
N THR A 23 9.63 21.12 -3.11
CA THR A 23 9.11 19.80 -3.49
C THR A 23 10.27 18.82 -3.38
N VAL A 24 10.72 18.56 -2.15
CA VAL A 24 11.14 17.20 -1.83
C VAL A 24 9.84 16.41 -1.92
N SER A 25 9.44 16.09 -3.16
CA SER A 25 9.01 14.74 -3.45
C SER A 25 10.19 13.89 -3.02
N GLN A 26 10.30 13.63 -1.71
CA GLN A 26 10.47 12.26 -1.30
C GLN A 26 9.31 11.59 -2.01
N THR A 27 9.60 11.08 -3.20
CA THR A 27 8.77 10.08 -3.85
C THR A 27 8.75 8.98 -2.81
N ASN A 28 7.79 9.09 -1.91
CA ASN A 28 7.54 8.16 -0.83
C ASN A 28 6.84 7.02 -1.57
N HIS A 29 7.57 6.37 -2.49
CA HIS A 29 7.10 5.29 -3.36
C HIS A 29 6.36 4.28 -2.49
N TYR A 30 6.98 3.90 -1.38
CA TYR A 30 6.42 3.08 -0.30
C TYR A 30 5.02 3.50 0.20
N GLY A 31 4.73 4.80 0.29
CA GLY A 31 3.44 5.31 0.77
C GLY A 31 2.36 5.23 -0.30
N ASP A 32 2.69 5.61 -1.54
CA ASP A 32 1.76 5.64 -2.67
C ASP A 32 1.34 4.23 -3.10
N GLU A 33 2.31 3.31 -3.21
CA GLU A 33 2.02 1.91 -3.56
C GLU A 33 1.22 1.19 -2.47
N ARG A 34 1.51 1.45 -1.19
CA ARG A 34 0.74 0.88 -0.07
C ARG A 34 -0.68 1.42 -0.05
N ASP A 35 -0.87 2.73 -0.21
CA ASP A 35 -2.19 3.36 -0.25
C ASP A 35 -3.02 2.84 -1.43
N ALA A 36 -2.40 2.68 -2.60
CA ALA A 36 -3.01 2.06 -3.75
C ALA A 36 -3.49 0.63 -3.45
N ILE A 37 -2.67 -0.21 -2.80
CA ILE A 37 -3.08 -1.57 -2.40
C ILE A 37 -4.24 -1.52 -1.40
N VAL A 38 -4.19 -0.64 -0.39
CA VAL A 38 -5.27 -0.49 0.59
C VAL A 38 -6.58 -0.09 -0.08
N GLY A 39 -6.56 0.84 -1.04
CA GLY A 39 -7.74 1.22 -1.83
C GLY A 39 -8.32 0.06 -2.65
N GLN A 40 -7.47 -0.81 -3.18
CA GLN A 40 -7.92 -2.02 -3.87
C GLN A 40 -8.51 -3.05 -2.91
N LEU A 41 -7.96 -3.20 -1.70
CA LEU A 41 -8.52 -4.07 -0.66
C LEU A 41 -9.91 -3.62 -0.21
N GLU A 42 -10.15 -2.31 -0.09
CA GLU A 42 -11.48 -1.76 0.18
C GLU A 42 -12.45 -2.05 -0.98
N THR A 43 -11.97 -1.94 -2.22
CA THR A 43 -12.76 -2.30 -3.41
C THR A 43 -13.17 -3.77 -3.37
N ILE A 44 -12.26 -4.67 -3.01
CA ILE A 44 -12.55 -6.11 -2.86
C ILE A 44 -13.61 -6.32 -1.77
N ARG A 45 -13.47 -5.72 -0.59
CA ARG A 45 -14.46 -5.81 0.49
C ARG A 45 -15.86 -5.37 0.06
N ARG A 46 -15.95 -4.33 -0.77
CA ARG A 46 -17.22 -3.73 -1.20
C ARG A 46 -17.90 -4.49 -2.34
N THR A 47 -17.11 -5.07 -3.23
CA THR A 47 -17.58 -5.68 -4.49
C THR A 47 -17.56 -7.21 -4.47
N ALA A 48 -16.92 -7.83 -3.48
CA ALA A 48 -16.96 -9.26 -3.31
C ALA A 48 -18.39 -9.75 -3.06
N PRO A 49 -18.85 -10.82 -3.74
CA PRO A 49 -20.16 -11.40 -3.51
C PRO A 49 -20.32 -11.96 -2.09
N ASP A 50 -19.23 -12.41 -1.47
CA ASP A 50 -19.17 -12.81 -0.07
C ASP A 50 -18.01 -12.07 0.64
N PRO A 51 -18.28 -10.94 1.31
CA PRO A 51 -17.23 -10.15 1.97
C PRO A 51 -16.57 -10.89 3.13
N ALA A 52 -17.31 -11.77 3.81
CA ALA A 52 -16.79 -12.55 4.95
C ALA A 52 -15.73 -13.58 4.50
N ALA A 53 -15.90 -14.20 3.33
CA ALA A 53 -14.94 -15.16 2.77
C ALA A 53 -13.61 -14.51 2.38
N VAL A 54 -13.64 -13.27 1.90
CA VAL A 54 -12.44 -12.53 1.47
C VAL A 54 -11.75 -11.77 2.60
N GLU A 55 -12.46 -11.46 3.70
CA GLU A 55 -11.94 -10.69 4.84
C GLU A 55 -10.64 -11.28 5.42
N SER A 56 -10.56 -12.61 5.51
CA SER A 56 -9.37 -13.29 6.07
C SER A 56 -8.13 -13.07 5.20
N ASP A 57 -8.27 -13.08 3.87
CA ASP A 57 -7.16 -12.86 2.96
C ASP A 57 -6.82 -11.36 2.87
N VAL A 58 -7.82 -10.49 2.88
CA VAL A 58 -7.64 -9.04 2.93
C VAL A 58 -6.83 -8.65 4.17
N ALA A 59 -7.22 -9.16 5.36
CA ALA A 59 -6.50 -8.92 6.60
C ALA A 59 -5.06 -9.47 6.57
N ALA A 60 -4.83 -10.60 5.90
CA ALA A 60 -3.49 -11.15 5.72
C ALA A 60 -2.61 -10.22 4.86
N ILE A 61 -3.17 -9.64 3.80
CA ILE A 61 -2.48 -8.64 2.97
C ILE A 61 -2.20 -7.37 3.79
N GLU A 62 -3.16 -6.83 4.52
CA GLU A 62 -2.96 -5.64 5.37
C GLU A 62 -1.85 -5.83 6.41
N GLN A 63 -1.79 -7.01 7.06
CA GLN A 63 -0.73 -7.34 8.00
C GLN A 63 0.64 -7.46 7.32
N ALA A 64 0.69 -8.08 6.15
CA ALA A 64 1.91 -8.22 5.37
C ALA A 64 2.42 -6.86 4.85
N LEU A 65 1.51 -5.92 4.55
CA LEU A 65 1.83 -4.55 4.16
C LEU A 65 2.46 -3.72 5.29
N ALA A 66 2.15 -4.04 6.55
CA ALA A 66 2.75 -3.35 7.69
C ALA A 66 4.25 -3.65 7.84
N HIS A 67 4.71 -4.79 7.30
CA HIS A 67 6.09 -5.26 7.43
C HIS A 67 6.62 -5.80 6.09
N PRO A 68 7.17 -4.94 5.21
CA PRO A 68 7.63 -5.38 3.90
C PRO A 68 8.86 -6.27 3.97
N THR A 69 8.64 -7.59 3.84
CA THR A 69 9.68 -8.62 3.80
C THR A 69 9.42 -9.61 2.67
N GLU A 70 10.43 -10.37 2.27
CA GLU A 70 10.27 -11.44 1.26
C GLU A 70 9.31 -12.54 1.74
N GLU A 71 9.33 -12.87 3.03
CA GLU A 71 8.37 -13.81 3.64
C GLU A 71 6.93 -13.28 3.50
N ASN A 72 6.72 -11.99 3.77
CA ASN A 72 5.43 -11.36 3.64
C ASN A 72 4.98 -11.18 2.19
N ARG A 73 5.91 -11.07 1.24
CA ARG A 73 5.59 -11.17 -0.20
C ARG A 73 4.93 -12.51 -0.52
N GLY A 74 5.49 -13.61 -0.01
CA GLY A 74 4.92 -14.95 -0.16
C GLY A 74 3.53 -15.05 0.44
N ARG A 75 3.32 -14.48 1.64
CA ARG A 75 1.99 -14.42 2.28
C ARG A 75 0.98 -13.62 1.46
N ILE A 76 1.38 -12.47 0.90
CA ILE A 76 0.53 -11.68 0.01
C ILE A 76 0.17 -12.48 -1.24
N GLN A 77 1.14 -13.17 -1.84
CA GLN A 77 0.89 -14.00 -3.02
C GLN A 77 -0.10 -15.13 -2.73
N GLN A 78 0.02 -15.79 -1.57
CA GLN A 78 -0.91 -16.83 -1.14
C GLN A 78 -2.31 -16.28 -0.87
N ALA A 79 -2.41 -15.10 -0.23
CA ALA A 79 -3.68 -14.44 0.00
C ALA A 79 -4.35 -14.01 -1.32
N ILE A 80 -3.57 -13.54 -2.30
CA ILE A 80 -4.05 -13.22 -3.66
C ILE A 80 -4.61 -14.46 -4.37
N ASP A 81 -3.93 -15.61 -4.26
CA ASP A 81 -4.42 -16.88 -4.82
C ASP A 81 -5.73 -17.33 -4.13
N GLY A 82 -5.79 -17.20 -2.81
CA GLY A 82 -6.99 -17.43 -2.00
C GLY A 82 -8.16 -16.55 -2.42
N LEU A 83 -7.94 -15.24 -2.60
CA LEU A 83 -8.93 -14.29 -3.10
C LEU A 83 -9.41 -14.67 -4.49
N THR A 84 -8.50 -15.03 -5.39
CA THR A 84 -8.82 -15.43 -6.76
C THR A 84 -9.71 -16.69 -6.78
N SER A 85 -9.42 -17.66 -5.92
CA SER A 85 -10.20 -18.89 -5.77
C SER A 85 -11.60 -18.61 -5.20
N LYS A 86 -11.71 -17.74 -4.19
CA LYS A 86 -12.96 -17.42 -3.50
C LYS A 86 -13.88 -16.49 -4.29
N LEU A 87 -13.32 -15.59 -5.09
CA LEU A 87 -14.06 -14.70 -6.00
C LEU A 87 -14.57 -15.43 -7.27
N GLY A 88 -14.27 -16.73 -7.42
CA GLY A 88 -14.38 -17.52 -8.65
C GLY A 88 -15.58 -17.20 -9.56
N THR A 89 -15.30 -17.02 -10.85
CA THR A 89 -16.18 -16.98 -12.05
C THR A 89 -17.55 -16.27 -11.97
N VAL A 90 -17.85 -15.52 -10.91
CA VAL A 90 -19.10 -14.76 -10.85
C VAL A 90 -18.88 -13.48 -11.63
N GLN A 91 -19.68 -13.23 -12.68
CA GLN A 91 -19.65 -11.96 -13.44
C GLN A 91 -19.75 -10.72 -12.53
N THR A 92 -20.35 -10.87 -11.35
CA THR A 92 -20.48 -9.84 -10.31
C THR A 92 -19.17 -9.50 -9.59
N ALA A 93 -18.12 -10.30 -9.73
CA ALA A 93 -16.83 -10.09 -9.07
C ALA A 93 -15.77 -9.44 -9.99
N ALA A 94 -16.14 -8.93 -11.17
CA ALA A 94 -15.17 -8.40 -12.13
C ALA A 94 -14.32 -7.24 -11.56
N GLU A 95 -14.93 -6.36 -10.76
CA GLU A 95 -14.21 -5.26 -10.08
C GLU A 95 -13.30 -5.79 -8.97
N ALA A 96 -13.77 -6.74 -8.15
CA ALA A 96 -12.94 -7.40 -7.14
C ALA A 96 -11.75 -8.13 -7.78
N PHE A 97 -11.97 -8.80 -8.91
CA PHE A 97 -10.93 -9.53 -9.64
C PHE A 97 -9.91 -8.59 -10.27
N ALA A 98 -10.37 -7.46 -10.84
CA ALA A 98 -9.49 -6.41 -11.34
C ALA A 98 -8.63 -5.84 -10.20
N ALA A 99 -9.23 -5.57 -9.04
CA ALA A 99 -8.53 -5.10 -7.85
C ALA A 99 -7.45 -6.08 -7.37
N VAL A 100 -7.76 -7.38 -7.32
CA VAL A 100 -6.77 -8.44 -7.03
C VAL A 100 -5.61 -8.41 -8.04
N GLY A 101 -5.90 -8.22 -9.33
CA GLY A 101 -4.89 -8.09 -10.38
C GLY A 101 -3.98 -6.87 -10.21
N VAL A 102 -4.54 -5.72 -9.82
CA VAL A 102 -3.77 -4.51 -9.54
C VAL A 102 -2.83 -4.73 -8.35
N ILE A 103 -3.32 -5.32 -7.25
CA ILE A 103 -2.50 -5.64 -6.08
C ILE A 103 -1.34 -6.56 -6.48
N ALA A 104 -1.62 -7.62 -7.23
CA ALA A 104 -0.59 -8.54 -7.72
C ALA A 104 0.46 -7.83 -8.57
N GLY A 105 0.05 -6.91 -9.45
CA GLY A 105 0.95 -6.11 -10.28
C GLY A 105 1.87 -5.20 -9.46
N ILE A 106 1.31 -4.47 -8.48
CA ILE A 106 2.09 -3.58 -7.61
C ILE A 106 3.11 -4.37 -6.80
N VAL A 107 2.70 -5.50 -6.21
CA VAL A 107 3.57 -6.38 -5.40
C VAL A 107 4.64 -7.04 -6.26
N ALA A 108 4.33 -7.43 -7.50
CA ALA A 108 5.31 -8.02 -8.40
C ALA A 108 6.37 -7.01 -8.87
N ALA A 109 5.97 -5.77 -9.16
CA ALA A 109 6.84 -4.74 -9.70
C ALA A 109 7.73 -4.08 -8.66
N ASN A 110 7.27 -3.98 -7.40
CA ASN A 110 7.92 -3.12 -6.43
C ASN A 110 8.32 -3.81 -5.10
N TRP A 111 8.02 -5.10 -4.90
CA TRP A 111 8.33 -5.80 -3.64
C TRP A 111 9.56 -6.74 -3.76
N PRO A 112 10.48 -6.82 -2.78
CA PRO A 112 10.57 -6.02 -1.56
C PRO A 112 11.14 -4.63 -1.87
N PHE A 113 10.40 -3.60 -1.50
CA PHE A 113 10.86 -2.22 -1.65
C PHE A 113 12.11 -1.94 -0.80
#